data_AF-A0A535YYK4-F1
#
_entry.id   AF-A0A535YYK4-F1
#
_cell.length_a   1.000
_cell.length_b   1.000
_cell.length_c   1.000
_cell.angle_alpha   90.00
_cell.angle_beta   90.00
_cell.angle_gamma   90.00
#
_symmetry.space_group_name_H-M   'P 1'
#
loop_
_entity.id
_entity.type
_entity.pdbx_description
1 polymer ?
#
loop_
_entity_poly.entity_id
_entity_poly.type
_entity_poly.pdbx_seq_one_letter_code
_entity_poly.pdbx_strand_id
1 'polypeptide(L)'
;MAGAYHAETFTADERAVLARHVSDVDSPVFVLTNLPQVTSAALFARYSRSAKSLRRLLLDEFLNSGDAGVAPPLAADTGKARASDLFGRVLA
;
A
#
# COMPACT_ATOMS: atom_id res chain seq x y z
N MET A 1 -20.43 16.31 9.61
CA MET A 1 -21.10 15.12 9.05
C MET A 1 -20.12 13.96 9.09
N ALA A 2 -20.13 13.19 10.18
CA ALA A 2 -19.38 11.93 10.24
C ALA A 2 -20.25 10.85 9.59
N GLY A 3 -19.87 10.35 8.42
CA GLY A 3 -20.73 9.51 7.59
C GLY A 3 -20.13 8.14 7.25
N ALA A 4 -20.93 7.09 7.45
CA ALA A 4 -21.06 5.86 6.66
C ALA A 4 -19.89 4.87 6.44
N TYR A 5 -18.66 5.11 6.89
CA TYR A 5 -17.54 4.17 6.63
C TYR A 5 -16.51 4.12 7.76
N HIS A 6 -15.75 3.01 7.81
CA HIS A 6 -14.70 2.80 8.79
C HIS A 6 -13.51 3.72 8.50
N ALA A 7 -13.29 4.68 9.38
CA ALA A 7 -12.11 5.54 9.36
C ALA A 7 -10.97 4.84 10.10
N GLU A 8 -9.85 4.64 9.40
CA GLU A 8 -8.66 4.03 9.96
C GLU A 8 -7.75 5.08 10.60
N THR A 9 -7.21 4.75 11.77
CA THR A 9 -6.26 5.62 12.47
C THR A 9 -4.84 5.27 12.06
N PHE A 10 -4.12 6.25 11.54
CA PHE A 10 -2.69 6.17 11.20
C PHE A 10 -1.90 7.20 12.02
N THR A 11 -0.66 6.86 12.37
CA THR A 11 0.27 7.82 13.01
C THR A 11 0.68 8.92 12.03
N ALA A 12 1.30 9.99 12.53
CA ALA A 12 1.78 11.08 11.68
C ALA A 12 2.80 10.59 10.63
N ASP A 13 3.69 9.68 11.00
CA ASP A 13 4.70 9.11 10.11
C ASP A 13 4.06 8.21 9.04
N GLU A 14 3.12 7.35 9.44
CA GLU A 14 2.38 6.49 8.53
C GLU A 14 1.57 7.32 7.51
N ARG A 15 0.93 8.41 7.97
CA ARG A 15 0.22 9.36 7.09
C ARG A 15 1.16 10.00 6.09
N ALA A 16 2.35 10.44 6.52
CA ALA A 16 3.33 11.08 5.65
C ALA A 16 3.87 10.13 4.56
N VAL A 17 3.96 8.83 4.86
CA VAL A 17 4.31 7.79 3.89
C VAL A 17 3.13 7.51 2.94
N LEU A 18 1.94 7.28 3.48
CA LEU A 18 0.74 6.95 2.70
C LEU A 18 0.35 8.08 1.72
N ALA A 19 0.43 9.34 2.15
CA ALA A 19 0.05 10.50 1.34
C ALA A 19 0.85 10.64 0.02
N ARG A 20 1.96 9.90 -0.13
CA ARG A 20 2.75 9.84 -1.38
C ARG A 20 2.16 8.89 -2.42
N HIS A 21 1.36 7.92 -1.97
CA HIS A 21 0.86 6.81 -2.77
C HIS A 21 -0.67 6.71 -2.77
N VAL A 22 -1.37 7.51 -1.96
CA VAL A 22 -2.84 7.63 -1.98
C VAL A 22 -3.23 9.09 -2.08
N SER A 23 -4.27 9.40 -2.86
CA SER A 23 -4.76 10.79 -3.01
C SER A 23 -5.41 11.34 -1.74
N ASP A 24 -5.94 10.46 -0.88
CA ASP A 24 -6.61 10.80 0.35
C ASP A 24 -6.47 9.64 1.36
N VAL A 25 -6.07 9.95 2.59
CA VAL A 25 -5.84 8.96 3.65
C VAL A 25 -7.12 8.70 4.47
N ASP A 26 -8.04 9.65 4.52
CA ASP A 26 -9.20 9.67 5.43
C ASP A 26 -10.52 9.37 4.71
N SER A 27 -10.63 9.72 3.43
CA SER A 27 -11.79 9.46 2.56
C SER A 27 -11.96 7.98 2.25
N PRO A 28 -13.18 7.44 2.08
CA PRO A 28 -13.37 6.02 1.74
C PRO A 28 -13.00 5.74 0.28
N VAL A 29 -13.02 6.78 -0.56
CA VAL A 29 -12.67 6.72 -1.99
C VAL A 29 -11.39 7.52 -2.19
N PHE A 30 -10.40 6.86 -2.79
CA PHE A 30 -9.09 7.42 -3.04
C PHE A 30 -8.46 6.77 -4.28
N VAL A 31 -7.43 7.40 -4.81
CA VAL A 31 -6.66 6.93 -5.96
C VAL A 31 -5.30 6.44 -5.48
N LEU A 32 -4.85 5.29 -5.98
CA LEU A 32 -3.46 4.85 -5.84
C LEU A 32 -2.60 5.61 -6.86
N THR A 33 -1.57 6.28 -6.37
CA THR A 33 -0.64 7.08 -7.19
C THR A 33 0.78 6.64 -6.95
N ASN A 34 1.69 6.95 -7.88
CA ASN A 34 3.13 6.72 -7.71
C ASN A 34 3.49 5.29 -7.30
N LEU A 35 2.74 4.30 -7.79
CA LEU A 35 3.01 2.88 -7.61
C LEU A 35 3.20 2.22 -8.98
N PRO A 36 4.15 1.28 -9.11
CA PRO A 36 4.27 0.45 -10.30
C PRO A 36 2.98 -0.37 -10.48
N GLN A 37 2.52 -0.54 -11.73
CA GLN A 37 1.28 -1.30 -12.00
C GLN A 37 1.32 -2.72 -11.43
N VAL A 38 2.49 -3.37 -11.45
CA VAL A 38 2.72 -4.69 -10.84
C VAL A 38 2.49 -4.69 -9.33
N THR A 39 2.91 -3.62 -8.64
CA THR A 39 2.69 -3.45 -7.20
C THR A 39 1.21 -3.25 -6.91
N SER A 40 0.51 -2.44 -7.70
CA SER A 40 -0.94 -2.28 -7.57
C SER A 40 -1.67 -3.61 -7.79
N ALA A 41 -1.32 -4.38 -8.82
CA ALA A 41 -1.92 -5.68 -9.08
C ALA A 41 -1.71 -6.67 -7.92
N ALA A 42 -0.48 -6.75 -7.40
CA ALA A 42 -0.17 -7.60 -6.24
C ALA A 42 -0.91 -7.15 -4.98
N LEU A 43 -1.02 -5.83 -4.75
CA LEU A 43 -1.77 -5.26 -3.63
C LEU A 43 -3.25 -5.66 -3.69
N PHE A 44 -3.90 -5.54 -4.85
CA PHE A 44 -5.28 -5.98 -5.02
C PHE A 44 -5.46 -7.49 -4.86
N ALA A 45 -4.53 -8.30 -5.41
CA ALA A 45 -4.56 -9.75 -5.27
C ALA A 45 -4.35 -10.22 -3.81
N ARG A 46 -3.58 -9.46 -3.03
CA ARG A 46 -3.37 -9.69 -1.60
C ARG A 46 -4.58 -9.22 -0.77
N TYR A 47 -5.16 -8.07 -1.13
CA TYR A 47 -6.32 -7.48 -0.47
C TYR A 47 -7.55 -8.38 -0.55
N SER A 48 -7.79 -9.05 -1.68
CA SER A 48 -8.92 -9.99 -1.82
C SER A 48 -8.90 -11.17 -0.85
N ARG A 49 -7.75 -11.41 -0.19
CA ARG A 49 -7.50 -12.53 0.73
C ARG A 49 -7.10 -12.04 2.13
N SER A 50 -7.39 -10.79 2.46
CA SER A 50 -7.03 -10.18 3.74
C SER A 50 -8.24 -9.58 4.42
N ALA A 51 -8.26 -9.59 5.75
CA ALA A 51 -9.20 -8.79 6.54
C ALA A 51 -8.71 -7.34 6.77
N LYS A 52 -7.44 -7.04 6.44
CA LYS A 52 -6.89 -5.69 6.55
C LYS A 52 -7.41 -4.81 5.41
N SER A 53 -7.48 -3.50 5.66
CA SER A 53 -7.72 -2.52 4.62
C SER A 53 -6.60 -2.49 3.57
N LEU A 54 -6.91 -1.88 2.43
CA LEU A 54 -5.94 -1.70 1.35
C LEU A 54 -4.78 -0.77 1.77
N ARG A 55 -5.05 0.29 2.54
CA ARG A 55 -4.01 1.22 3.05
C ARG A 55 -3.09 0.54 4.05
N ARG A 56 -3.67 -0.24 4.98
CA ARG A 56 -2.88 -0.94 5.98
C ARG A 56 -2.03 -2.04 5.36
N LEU A 57 -2.54 -2.76 4.36
CA LEU A 57 -1.75 -3.70 3.57
C LEU A 57 -0.61 -3.02 2.82
N LEU A 58 -0.89 -1.92 2.13
CA LEU A 58 0.12 -1.16 1.42
C LEU A 58 1.26 -0.76 2.36
N LEU A 59 0.92 -0.13 3.49
CA LEU A 59 1.89 0.29 4.50
C LEU A 59 2.67 -0.89 5.09
N ASP A 60 1.98 -1.87 5.67
CA ASP A 60 2.59 -2.97 6.43
C ASP A 60 3.41 -3.92 5.55
N GLU A 61 2.90 -4.23 4.35
CA GLU A 61 3.42 -5.34 3.54
C GLU A 61 4.20 -4.84 2.33
N PHE A 62 3.84 -3.71 1.72
CA PHE A 62 4.46 -3.24 0.47
C PHE A 62 5.44 -2.08 0.66
N LEU A 63 5.26 -1.25 1.69
CA LEU A 63 6.13 -0.10 1.98
C LEU A 63 7.13 -0.38 3.12
N ASN A 64 6.74 -1.15 4.15
CA ASN A 64 7.59 -1.49 5.29
C ASN A 64 8.49 -2.73 5.08
N SER A 65 8.41 -3.37 3.91
CA SER A 65 9.24 -4.52 3.57
C SER A 65 10.62 -4.10 3.08
N GLY A 66 11.48 -3.63 3.99
CA GLY A 66 12.93 -3.81 3.84
C GLY A 66 13.82 -2.61 3.55
N ASP A 67 13.40 -1.35 3.71
CA ASP A 67 14.32 -0.21 3.62
C ASP A 67 14.01 0.87 4.68
N ALA A 68 14.03 0.48 5.95
CA ALA A 68 14.08 1.41 7.06
C ALA A 68 15.48 2.06 7.13
N GLY A 69 15.79 2.97 6.20
CA GLY A 69 17.04 3.76 6.24
C GLY A 69 17.60 4.20 4.88
N VAL A 70 17.08 3.68 3.77
CA VAL A 70 17.50 4.10 2.43
C VAL A 70 16.51 5.15 1.92
N ALA A 71 17.01 6.13 1.15
CA ALA A 71 16.20 7.12 0.45
C ALA A 71 14.92 6.49 -0.14
N PRO A 72 13.77 7.19 -0.16
CA PRO A 72 12.52 6.62 -0.66
C PRO A 72 12.78 5.95 -2.01
N PRO A 73 12.35 4.68 -2.19
CA PRO A 73 12.57 4.00 -3.46
C PRO A 73 12.03 4.90 -4.58
N LEU A 74 12.75 4.96 -5.71
CA LEU A 74 12.20 5.61 -6.90
C LEU A 74 10.77 5.08 -7.09
N ALA A 75 9.83 5.94 -7.47
CA ALA A 75 8.42 5.53 -7.62
C ALA A 75 8.26 4.28 -8.50
N ALA A 76 9.24 4.04 -9.39
CA ALA A 76 9.34 2.84 -10.19
C ALA A 76 9.56 1.56 -9.38
N ASP A 77 10.19 1.57 -8.20
CA ASP A 77 10.62 0.37 -7.47
C ASP A 77 9.81 0.08 -6.19
N THR A 78 8.93 1.00 -5.79
CA THR A 78 8.10 0.86 -4.60
C THR A 78 7.31 -0.46 -4.60
N GLY A 79 7.55 -1.30 -3.59
CA GLY A 79 6.84 -2.57 -3.37
C GLY A 79 7.07 -3.67 -4.41
N LYS A 80 7.97 -3.46 -5.41
CA LYS A 80 8.20 -4.42 -6.49
C LYS A 80 8.65 -5.79 -5.98
N ALA A 81 9.60 -5.82 -5.04
CA ALA A 81 10.16 -7.09 -4.52
C ALA A 81 9.06 -7.98 -3.91
N ARG A 82 8.15 -7.38 -3.13
CA ARG A 82 7.01 -8.08 -2.54
C ARG A 82 5.98 -8.51 -3.58
N ALA A 83 5.74 -7.69 -4.59
CA ALA A 83 4.88 -8.07 -5.70
C ALA A 83 5.42 -9.30 -6.45
N SER A 84 6.72 -9.31 -6.77
CA SER A 84 7.38 -10.43 -7.44
C SER A 84 7.32 -11.72 -6.64
N ASP A 85 7.63 -11.68 -5.34
CA ASP A 85 7.54 -12.84 -4.43
C ASP A 85 6.11 -13.40 -4.38
N LEU A 86 5.10 -12.53 -4.29
CA LEU A 86 3.70 -12.97 -4.26
C LEU A 86 3.29 -13.68 -5.55
N PHE A 87 3.64 -13.14 -6.72
CA PHE A 87 3.32 -13.78 -8.00
C PHE A 87 4.09 -15.09 -8.19
N GLY A 88 5.36 -15.15 -7.78
CA GLY A 88 6.16 -16.37 -7.86
C GLY A 88 5.53 -17.56 -7.13
N ARG A 89 4.87 -17.31 -5.98
CA ARG A 89 4.18 -18.35 -5.21
C ARG A 89 2.85 -18.82 -5.80
N VAL A 90 2.23 -18.03 -6.68
CA VAL A 90 0.96 -18.40 -7.35
C VAL A 90 1.21 -19.25 -8.58
N LEU A 91 2.35 -19.05 -9.25
CA LEU A 91 2.72 -19.75 -10.48
C LEU A 91 3.52 -21.04 -10.25
N ALA A 92 3.93 -21.30 -9.01
CA ALA A 92 4.57 -22.54 -8.58
C ALA A 92 3.52 -23.56 -8.12
#